data_AF-A0A1F9M2A6-F1
#
_entry.id   AF-A0A1F9M2A6-F1
#
_cell.length_a   1.000
_cell.length_b   1.000
_cell.length_c   1.000
_cell.angle_alpha   90.00
_cell.angle_beta   90.00
_cell.angle_gamma   90.00
#
_symmetry.space_group_name_H-M   'P 1'
#
loop_
_entity.id
_entity.type
_entity.pdbx_description
1 polymer ?
#
loop_
_entity_poly.entity_id
_entity_poly.type
_entity_poly.pdbx_seq_one_letter_code
_entity_poly.pdbx_strand_id
1 'polypeptide(L)'
;MAVQRFGQYLINRGLITEEDLFEALNRQKKMTEPIGKIALFEKMLSVKQIHQILNAQIDTTKMFGEIAMELGFLSDKNVDQLLGIQNKSRKPIGEILVDMGRLNRQSLTEELERYFTLMSTG
;
A
#
# COMPACT_ATOMS: atom_id res chain seq x y z
N MET A 1 10.62 12.55 -14.73
CA MET A 1 10.27 11.33 -15.49
C MET A 1 9.15 10.64 -14.75
N ALA A 2 8.06 10.27 -15.42
CA ALA A 2 6.98 9.54 -14.75
C ALA A 2 7.49 8.14 -14.43
N VAL A 3 7.62 7.81 -13.13
CA VAL A 3 7.91 6.45 -12.69
C VAL A 3 6.73 5.59 -13.14
N GLN A 4 6.89 4.84 -14.23
CA GLN A 4 5.87 3.92 -14.71
C GLN A 4 5.69 2.87 -13.61
N ARG A 5 4.53 2.83 -12.95
CA ARG A 5 4.27 1.82 -11.92
C ARG A 5 4.23 0.44 -12.56
N PHE A 6 4.77 -0.57 -11.90
CA PHE A 6 4.83 -1.96 -12.41
C PHE A 6 3.46 -2.48 -12.91
N GLY A 7 2.36 -2.14 -12.23
CA GLY A 7 1.01 -2.50 -12.71
C GLY A 7 0.68 -1.96 -14.11
N GLN A 8 1.06 -0.70 -14.40
CA GLN A 8 0.86 -0.10 -15.72
C GLN A 8 1.77 -0.75 -16.76
N TYR A 9 2.99 -1.13 -16.37
CA TYR A 9 3.89 -1.87 -17.24
C TYR A 9 3.28 -3.21 -17.69
N LEU A 10 2.68 -3.97 -16.76
CA LEU A 10 2.02 -5.24 -17.09
C LEU A 10 0.82 -5.07 -18.04
N ILE A 11 0.02 -4.01 -17.86
CA ILE A 11 -1.07 -3.66 -18.78
C ILE A 11 -0.53 -3.36 -20.18
N ASN A 12 0.52 -2.53 -20.28
CA ASN A 12 1.13 -2.17 -21.55
C ASN A 12 1.76 -3.38 -22.28
N ARG A 13 2.14 -4.42 -21.53
CA ARG A 13 2.62 -5.70 -22.07
C ARG A 13 1.50 -6.65 -22.49
N GLY A 14 0.24 -6.31 -22.20
CA GLY A 14 -0.93 -7.16 -22.48
C GLY A 14 -1.04 -8.39 -21.57
N LEU A 15 -0.37 -8.38 -20.42
CA LEU A 15 -0.33 -9.53 -19.50
C LEU A 15 -1.50 -9.56 -18.52
N ILE A 16 -2.05 -8.38 -18.20
CA ILE A 16 -3.22 -8.20 -17.33
C ILE A 16 -4.10 -7.08 -17.91
N THR A 17 -5.38 -7.05 -17.54
CA THR A 17 -6.28 -5.92 -17.88
C THR A 17 -6.25 -4.83 -16.80
N GLU A 18 -6.84 -3.67 -17.10
CA GLU A 18 -7.09 -2.63 -16.10
C GLU A 18 -7.99 -3.14 -14.96
N GLU A 19 -8.98 -3.98 -15.30
CA GLU A 19 -9.89 -4.58 -14.32
C GLU A 19 -9.16 -5.53 -13.39
N ASP A 20 -8.25 -6.36 -13.92
CA ASP A 20 -7.40 -7.25 -13.11
C ASP A 20 -6.54 -6.45 -12.13
N LEU A 21 -5.93 -5.35 -12.60
CA LEU A 21 -5.13 -4.47 -11.75
C LEU A 21 -6.00 -3.81 -10.67
N PHE A 22 -7.20 -3.34 -11.03
CA PHE A 22 -8.13 -2.72 -10.09
C PHE A 22 -8.59 -3.70 -9.02
N GLU A 23 -8.95 -4.93 -9.40
CA GLU A 23 -9.30 -5.99 -8.45
C GLU A 23 -8.13 -6.33 -7.51
N ALA A 24 -6.92 -6.45 -8.05
CA ALA A 24 -5.73 -6.74 -7.26
C ALA A 24 -5.43 -5.61 -6.25
N LEU A 25 -5.57 -4.34 -6.66
CA LEU A 25 -5.40 -3.18 -5.77
C LEU A 25 -6.46 -3.16 -4.66
N ASN A 26 -7.71 -3.50 -4.98
CA ASN A 26 -8.77 -3.61 -3.98
C ASN A 26 -8.52 -4.73 -2.97
N ARG A 27 -8.05 -5.90 -3.43
CA ARG A 27 -7.65 -7.00 -2.53
C ARG A 27 -6.48 -6.61 -1.65
N GLN A 28 -5.46 -5.98 -2.23
CA GLN A 28 -4.31 -5.48 -1.50
C GLN A 28 -4.72 -4.51 -0.39
N LYS A 29 -5.61 -3.56 -0.70
CA LYS A 29 -6.13 -2.59 0.28
C LYS A 29 -6.87 -3.29 1.42
N LYS A 30 -7.69 -4.30 1.13
CA LYS A 30 -8.43 -5.07 2.15
C LYS A 30 -7.53 -5.92 3.05
N MET A 31 -6.41 -6.43 2.51
CA MET A 31 -5.43 -7.23 3.26
C MET A 31 -4.45 -6.37 4.05
N THR A 32 -4.29 -5.10 3.68
CA THR A 32 -3.35 -4.18 4.33
C THR A 32 -3.88 -3.80 5.69
N GLU A 33 -3.08 -4.05 6.73
CA GLU A 33 -3.44 -3.71 8.10
C GLU A 33 -3.58 -2.19 8.25
N PRO A 34 -4.67 -1.65 8.81
CA PRO A 34 -4.83 -0.21 9.01
C PRO A 34 -3.75 0.37 9.92
N ILE A 35 -3.28 1.59 9.61
CA ILE A 35 -2.26 2.29 10.39
C ILE A 35 -2.62 2.38 11.87
N GLY A 36 -3.89 2.65 12.20
CA GLY A 36 -4.36 2.71 13.59
C GLY A 36 -4.18 1.40 14.36
N LYS A 37 -4.38 0.24 13.70
CA LYS A 37 -4.16 -1.07 14.32
C LYS A 37 -2.67 -1.36 14.52
N ILE A 38 -1.84 -1.01 13.54
CA ILE A 38 -0.37 -1.09 13.69
C ILE A 38 0.09 -0.19 14.85
N ALA A 39 -0.41 1.04 14.92
CA ALA A 39 -0.07 1.98 15.98
C ALA A 39 -0.47 1.50 17.38
N LEU A 40 -1.58 0.75 17.49
CA LEU A 40 -1.97 0.09 18.74
C LEU A 40 -0.97 -1.01 19.14
N PHE A 41 -0.59 -1.88 18.20
CA PHE A 41 0.37 -2.96 18.45
C PHE A 41 1.77 -2.44 18.80
N GLU A 42 2.21 -1.38 18.12
CA GLU A 42 3.48 -0.69 18.40
C GLU A 42 3.43 0.18 19.67
N LYS A 43 2.30 0.18 20.39
CA LYS A 43 2.05 0.99 21.60
C LYS A 43 2.24 2.50 21.39
N MET A 44 2.14 2.97 20.15
CA MET A 44 2.22 4.38 19.79
C MET A 44 0.89 5.12 20.04
N LEU A 45 -0.23 4.40 19.90
CA LEU A 45 -1.56 4.93 20.18
C LEU A 45 -2.31 3.99 21.14
N SER A 46 -3.06 4.58 22.06
CA SER A 46 -4.07 3.88 22.83
C SER A 46 -5.38 3.75 22.04
N VAL A 47 -6.23 2.79 22.44
CA VAL A 47 -7.58 2.64 21.90
C VAL A 47 -8.36 3.96 21.99
N LYS A 48 -8.25 4.68 23.11
CA LYS A 48 -8.90 5.99 23.29
C LYS A 48 -8.44 7.01 22.25
N GLN A 49 -7.13 7.12 22.00
CA GLN A 49 -6.60 8.05 20.99
C GLN A 49 -7.03 7.67 19.58
N ILE A 50 -7.08 6.37 19.26
CA ILE A 50 -7.59 5.89 17.98
C ILE A 50 -9.05 6.31 17.78
N HIS A 51 -9.90 6.14 18.79
CA HIS A 51 -11.29 6.61 18.70
C HIS A 51 -11.38 8.12 18.50
N GLN A 52 -10.54 8.91 19.17
CA GLN A 52 -10.51 10.37 18.98
C GLN A 52 -10.12 10.74 17.54
N ILE A 53 -9.12 10.07 16.96
CA ILE A 53 -8.71 10.29 15.57
C ILE A 53 -9.84 9.90 14.61
N LEU A 54 -10.44 8.73 14.79
CA LEU A 54 -11.53 8.24 13.93
C LEU A 54 -12.76 9.17 13.98
N ASN A 55 -13.12 9.65 15.17
CA ASN A 55 -14.22 10.60 15.34
C ASN A 55 -13.92 11.92 14.63
N ALA A 56 -12.69 12.42 14.76
CA ALA A 56 -12.26 13.63 14.04
C ALA A 56 -12.18 13.41 12.53
N GLN A 57 -12.11 12.17 12.04
CA GLN A 57 -12.04 11.86 10.62
C GLN A 57 -13.41 11.88 9.91
N ILE A 58 -14.52 11.69 10.64
CA ILE A 58 -15.88 11.52 10.08
C ILE A 58 -16.26 12.65 9.12
N ASP A 59 -15.98 13.89 9.49
CA ASP A 59 -16.38 15.09 8.74
C ASP A 59 -15.22 15.73 7.97
N THR A 60 -14.16 14.98 7.69
CA THR A 60 -12.97 15.51 7.01
C THR A 60 -12.50 14.60 5.87
N THR A 61 -11.82 15.19 4.91
CA THR A 61 -11.09 14.46 3.86
C THR A 61 -9.68 14.06 4.28
N LYS A 62 -9.26 14.39 5.51
CA LYS A 62 -7.90 14.15 6.00
C LYS A 62 -7.68 12.67 6.28
N MET A 63 -6.46 12.23 6.05
CA MET A 63 -6.00 10.88 6.37
C MET A 63 -5.84 10.70 7.88
N PHE A 64 -5.92 9.45 8.33
CA PHE A 64 -5.77 9.09 9.75
C PHE A 64 -4.46 9.63 10.35
N GLY A 65 -3.36 9.50 9.62
CA GLY A 65 -2.04 9.98 10.06
C GLY A 65 -1.97 11.50 10.20
N GLU A 66 -2.59 12.25 9.29
CA GLU A 66 -2.63 13.71 9.34
C GLU A 66 -3.39 14.19 10.59
N ILE A 67 -4.56 13.63 10.84
CA ILE A 67 -5.37 13.95 12.03
C ILE A 67 -4.62 13.56 13.32
N ALA A 68 -3.95 12.41 13.32
CA ALA A 68 -3.18 11.97 14.47
C ALA A 68 -2.02 12.93 14.81
N MET A 69 -1.41 13.56 13.80
CA MET A 69 -0.41 14.60 13.99
C MET A 69 -1.02 15.92 14.47
N GLU A 70 -2.15 16.34 13.91
CA GLU A 70 -2.87 17.55 14.34
C GLU A 70 -3.36 17.47 15.79
N LEU A 71 -3.77 16.28 16.23
CA LEU A 71 -4.15 16.02 17.62
C LEU A 71 -2.93 15.85 18.56
N GLY A 72 -1.70 15.90 18.03
CA GLY A 72 -0.46 15.76 18.80
C GLY A 72 -0.21 14.33 19.30
N PHE A 73 -0.88 13.33 18.74
CA PHE A 73 -0.72 11.93 19.15
C PHE A 73 0.43 11.22 18.43
N LEU A 74 0.72 11.62 17.18
CA LEU A 74 1.86 11.13 16.41
C LEU A 74 2.73 12.29 15.94
N SER A 75 4.03 12.03 15.80
CA SER A 75 4.96 12.90 15.06
C SER A 75 5.13 12.38 13.63
N ASP A 76 5.69 13.19 12.73
CA ASP A 76 6.06 12.75 11.37
C ASP A 76 6.88 11.46 11.40
N LYS A 77 7.87 11.38 12.30
CA LYS A 77 8.71 10.18 12.47
C LYS A 77 7.91 8.94 12.84
N ASN A 78 6.89 9.09 13.70
CA ASN A 78 6.04 7.96 14.07
C ASN A 78 5.18 7.52 12.88
N VAL A 79 4.63 8.48 12.12
CA VAL A 79 3.85 8.18 10.91
C VAL A 79 4.71 7.46 9.88
N ASP A 80 5.93 7.94 9.63
CA ASP A 80 6.90 7.29 8.73
C ASP A 80 7.24 5.87 9.17
N GLN A 81 7.46 5.66 10.48
CA GLN A 81 7.72 4.33 11.03
C GLN A 81 6.52 3.40 10.81
N LEU A 82 5.29 3.87 11.09
CA LEU A 82 4.07 3.09 10.91
C LEU A 82 3.83 2.74 9.43
N LEU A 83 4.07 3.69 8.52
CA LEU A 83 4.01 3.46 7.08
C LEU A 83 5.06 2.44 6.62
N GLY A 84 6.27 2.49 7.21
CA GLY A 84 7.32 1.51 6.97
C GLY A 84 6.89 0.09 7.37
N ILE A 85 6.28 -0.06 8.55
CA ILE A 85 5.75 -1.36 9.03
C ILE A 85 4.62 -1.84 8.14
N GLN A 86 3.67 -0.96 7.81
CA GLN A 86 2.55 -1.27 6.93
C GLN A 86 3.04 -1.77 5.56
N ASN A 87 3.99 -1.06 4.95
CA ASN A 87 4.56 -1.43 3.66
C ASN A 87 5.29 -2.77 3.68
N LYS A 88 5.97 -3.13 4.79
CA LYS A 88 6.63 -4.44 4.94
C LYS A 88 5.63 -5.60 5.04
N SER A 89 4.48 -5.36 5.68
CA SER A 89 3.43 -6.38 5.83
C SER A 89 2.60 -6.58 4.55
N ARG A 90 2.61 -5.58 3.66
CA ARG A 90 1.76 -5.54 2.47
C ARG A 90 2.28 -6.48 1.40
N LYS A 91 1.46 -7.45 1.00
CA LYS A 91 1.75 -8.34 -0.12
C LYS A 91 1.90 -7.52 -1.42
N PRO A 92 2.99 -7.69 -2.20
CA PRO A 92 3.18 -6.97 -3.47
C PRO A 92 2.06 -7.22 -4.47
N ILE A 93 1.81 -6.26 -5.36
CA ILE A 93 0.69 -6.35 -6.32
C ILE A 93 0.86 -7.52 -7.30
N GLY A 94 2.09 -7.79 -7.74
CA GLY A 94 2.40 -8.91 -8.63
C GLY A 94 2.06 -10.26 -8.00
N GLU A 95 2.36 -10.42 -6.71
CA GLU A 95 2.00 -11.63 -5.95
C GLU A 95 0.49 -11.81 -5.84
N ILE A 96 -0.26 -10.71 -5.67
CA ILE A 96 -1.72 -10.76 -5.60
C ILE A 96 -2.31 -11.13 -6.96
N LEU A 97 -1.74 -10.64 -8.06
CA LEU A 97 -2.14 -11.03 -9.42
C LEU A 97 -1.89 -12.53 -9.66
N VAL A 98 -0.82 -13.09 -9.08
CA VAL A 98 -0.55 -14.53 -9.11
C VAL A 98 -1.56 -15.32 -8.29
N ASP A 99 -1.86 -14.90 -7.07
CA ASP A 99 -2.89 -15.53 -6.23
C ASP A 99 -4.28 -15.52 -6.89
N MET A 100 -4.58 -14.48 -7.66
CA MET A 100 -5.83 -14.37 -8.41
C MET A 100 -5.86 -15.23 -9.68
N GLY A 101 -4.75 -15.85 -10.06
CA GLY A 101 -4.61 -16.58 -11.32
C GLY A 101 -4.60 -15.71 -12.57
N ARG A 102 -4.42 -14.37 -12.42
CA ARG A 102 -4.35 -13.41 -13.53
C ARG A 102 -2.96 -13.30 -14.13
N LEU A 103 -1.95 -13.64 -13.34
CA LEU A 103 -0.56 -13.70 -13.76
C LEU A 103 0.04 -15.02 -13.29
N ASN A 104 0.91 -15.65 -14.09
CA ASN A 104 1.61 -16.83 -13.62
C ASN A 104 2.92 -16.44 -12.90
N ARG A 105 3.41 -17.32 -12.01
CA ARG A 105 4.61 -17.08 -11.19
C ARG A 105 5.87 -16.83 -12.03
N GLN A 106 6.01 -17.54 -13.14
CA GLN A 106 7.17 -17.46 -14.01
C GLN A 106 7.21 -16.11 -14.74
N SER A 107 6.11 -15.73 -15.39
CA SER A 107 5.93 -14.43 -16.05
C SER A 107 6.09 -13.27 -15.09
N LEU A 108 5.61 -13.38 -13.84
CA LEU A 108 5.89 -12.36 -12.84
C LEU A 108 7.39 -12.15 -12.64
N THR A 109 8.15 -13.24 -12.50
CA THR A 109 9.60 -13.19 -12.25
C THR A 109 10.33 -12.59 -13.44
N GLU A 110 10.05 -13.08 -14.65
CA GLU A 110 10.67 -12.60 -15.90
C GLU A 110 10.38 -11.11 -16.15
N GLU A 111 9.15 -10.67 -15.91
CA GLU A 111 8.74 -9.29 -16.16
C GLU A 111 9.25 -8.32 -15.10
N LEU A 112 9.45 -8.78 -13.85
CA LEU A 112 10.14 -8.00 -12.82
C LEU A 112 11.60 -7.73 -13.22
N GLU A 113 12.33 -8.75 -13.67
CA GLU A 113 13.72 -8.60 -14.13
C GLU A 113 13.82 -7.61 -15.30
N ARG A 114 12.93 -7.73 -16.29
CA ARG A 114 12.85 -6.80 -17.43
C ARG A 114 12.55 -5.38 -16.97
N TYR A 115 11.56 -5.20 -16.10
CA TYR A 115 11.15 -3.90 -15.58
C TYR A 115 12.27 -3.20 -14.80
N PHE A 116 13.01 -3.91 -13.94
CA PHE A 116 14.16 -3.34 -13.24
C PHE A 116 15.33 -3.00 -14.16
N THR A 117 15.57 -3.82 -15.18
CA THR A 117 16.59 -3.54 -16.21
C THR A 117 16.25 -2.26 -16.97
N LEU A 118 14.99 -2.09 -17.39
CA LEU A 118 14.52 -0.89 -18.08
C LEU A 118 14.68 0.38 -17.24
N MET A 119 14.43 0.31 -15.93
CA MET A 119 14.60 1.46 -15.04
C MET A 119 16.04 1.75 -14.63
N SER A 120 16.95 0.77 -14.71
CA SER A 120 18.37 0.98 -14.41
C SER A 120 19.14 1.59 -15.59
N THR A 121 18.54 1.57 -16.78
CA THR A 121 19.17 2.03 -18.03
C THR A 121 18.65 3.41 -18.47
N GLY A 122 17.93 4.13 -17.60
CA GLY A 122 17.31 5.43 -17.88
C GLY A 122 17.73 6.54 -16.92
#